data_AF-A0AAT9HS14-F1
#
_entry.id   AF-A0AAT9HS14-F1
#
_cell.length_a   1.000
_cell.length_b   1.000
_cell.length_c   1.000
_cell.angle_alpha   90.00
_cell.angle_beta   90.00
_cell.angle_gamma   90.00
#
_symmetry.space_group_name_H-M   'P 1'
#
loop_
_entity.id
_entity.type
_entity.pdbx_description
1 polymer ?
#
loop_
_entity_poly.entity_id
_entity_poly.type
_entity_poly.pdbx_seq_one_letter_code
_entity_poly.pdbx_strand_id
1 'polypeptide(L)'
;MALLRAAQDRCGFLLGGWSCTVEAAQLVETGWAGPLVAGRERVRAAAPLVRTVGDQDLARDEAARAARLPSLAWQTAREGLRHGPVLVQVPRRGYVPRMACATCRAPARCVHCSGPLQAQGADDLRCDWCGRAESGWHCPECGGFRLRAQVVGARRTAEELGRAFPAVPVRTSGHEHVLDTVPGAPALVVSTPGAEPVAEGGYAAALLLDGWAMLSRPDLRAGEDALRRWTGAAALVRPQSAGGTVVVVAEPTLRPVQALVRWDPVGHAVRELAERSELGFPPVSRMAAVSGPTEAVAEFLRAVQLPPQAEILGPVPVPAAPPDRPAGRVRPSRRAVGPGAGPGAARQRRRADRRPEVRPGGPHGPRRQHSRPGPRRPPDIG
;
A
#
# COMPACT_ATOMS: atom_id res chain seq x y z
N MET A 1 5.03 -12.59 -13.87
CA MET A 1 5.87 -12.36 -15.06
C MET A 1 7.25 -12.99 -14.90
N ALA A 2 8.02 -12.66 -13.86
CA ALA A 2 9.35 -13.27 -13.64
C ALA A 2 9.30 -14.80 -13.53
N LEU A 3 8.36 -15.35 -12.74
CA LEU A 3 8.17 -16.81 -12.61
C LEU A 3 7.82 -17.51 -13.93
N LEU A 4 6.96 -16.89 -14.75
CA LEU A 4 6.60 -17.42 -16.07
C LEU A 4 7.80 -17.43 -17.02
N ARG A 5 8.59 -16.35 -17.03
CA ARG A 5 9.84 -16.29 -17.81
C ARG A 5 10.84 -17.33 -17.34
N ALA A 6 11.02 -17.50 -16.03
CA ALA A 6 11.92 -18.51 -15.50
C ALA A 6 11.56 -19.93 -15.95
N ALA A 7 10.26 -20.26 -15.98
CA ALA A 7 9.78 -21.52 -16.51
C ALA A 7 10.00 -21.67 -18.03
N GLN A 8 9.75 -20.61 -18.82
CA GLN A 8 9.93 -20.60 -20.28
C GLN A 8 11.40 -20.72 -20.67
N ASP A 9 12.26 -19.95 -20.02
CA ASP A 9 13.68 -19.84 -20.30
C ASP A 9 14.48 -20.95 -19.58
N ARG A 10 13.81 -21.77 -18.76
CA ARG A 10 14.40 -22.85 -17.94
C ARG A 10 15.56 -22.36 -17.06
N CYS A 11 15.36 -21.22 -16.39
CA CYS A 11 16.36 -20.65 -15.49
C CYS A 11 15.91 -20.70 -14.02
N GLY A 12 16.88 -20.60 -13.11
CA GLY A 12 16.61 -20.53 -11.67
C GLY A 12 15.82 -19.29 -11.30
N PHE A 13 14.85 -19.44 -10.40
CA PHE A 13 14.05 -18.34 -9.86
C PHE A 13 14.34 -18.19 -8.37
N LEU A 14 14.79 -16.99 -7.98
CA LEU A 14 14.98 -16.62 -6.58
C LEU A 14 14.04 -15.46 -6.25
N LEU A 15 13.25 -15.62 -5.18
CA LEU A 15 12.44 -14.56 -4.59
C LEU A 15 13.00 -14.23 -3.21
N GLY A 16 13.62 -13.06 -3.08
CA GLY A 16 14.22 -12.60 -1.83
C GLY A 16 13.54 -11.35 -1.27
N GLY A 17 13.50 -11.24 0.06
CA GLY A 17 13.01 -10.07 0.77
C GLY A 17 12.99 -10.27 2.28
N TRP A 18 12.76 -9.19 3.02
CA TRP A 18 12.63 -9.22 4.48
C TRP A 18 11.27 -9.75 4.94
N SER A 19 10.30 -9.88 4.03
CA SER A 19 8.96 -10.42 4.30
C SER A 19 8.65 -11.59 3.36
N CYS A 20 7.68 -12.42 3.71
CA CYS A 20 7.12 -13.45 2.85
C CYS A 20 5.74 -13.00 2.35
N THR A 21 5.46 -13.12 1.05
CA THR A 21 4.10 -12.93 0.52
C THR A 21 3.32 -14.23 0.60
N VAL A 22 1.99 -14.14 0.60
CA VAL A 22 1.12 -15.33 0.62
C VAL A 22 1.34 -16.19 -0.64
N GLU A 23 1.63 -15.57 -1.79
CA GLU A 23 2.02 -16.31 -3.00
C GLU A 23 3.34 -17.07 -2.83
N ALA A 24 4.34 -16.47 -2.16
CA ALA A 24 5.61 -17.13 -1.93
C ALA A 24 5.44 -18.34 -0.99
N ALA A 25 4.62 -18.18 0.06
CA ALA A 25 4.24 -19.29 0.93
C ALA A 25 3.56 -20.42 0.14
N GLN A 26 2.65 -20.09 -0.78
CA GLN A 26 1.98 -21.09 -1.62
C GLN A 26 2.96 -21.82 -2.55
N LEU A 27 3.94 -21.12 -3.14
CA LEU A 27 4.96 -21.77 -3.97
C LEU A 27 5.79 -22.77 -3.18
N VAL A 28 6.08 -22.48 -1.92
CA VAL A 28 6.79 -23.41 -1.03
C VAL A 28 5.90 -24.56 -0.60
N GLU A 29 4.67 -24.29 -0.18
CA GLU A 29 3.70 -25.31 0.28
C GLU A 29 3.37 -26.32 -0.82
N THR A 30 3.27 -25.88 -2.07
CA THR A 30 3.00 -26.75 -3.23
C THR A 30 4.24 -27.51 -3.73
N GLY A 31 5.42 -27.28 -3.12
CA GLY A 31 6.69 -27.86 -3.55
C GLY A 31 7.26 -27.29 -4.85
N TRP A 32 6.67 -26.21 -5.39
CA TRP A 32 7.17 -25.55 -6.60
C TRP A 32 8.49 -24.80 -6.35
N ALA A 33 8.66 -24.23 -5.15
CA ALA A 33 9.91 -23.60 -4.70
C ALA A 33 10.40 -24.19 -3.38
N GLY A 34 11.71 -24.20 -3.16
CA GLY A 34 12.32 -24.54 -1.87
C GLY A 34 12.48 -23.30 -0.97
N PRO A 35 12.33 -23.43 0.35
CA PRO A 35 12.60 -22.33 1.28
C PRO A 35 14.10 -22.11 1.45
N LEU A 36 14.54 -20.85 1.37
CA LEU A 36 15.90 -20.43 1.73
C LEU A 36 15.80 -19.43 2.88
N VAL A 37 15.95 -19.93 4.12
CA VAL A 37 15.76 -19.14 5.35
C VAL A 37 17.00 -19.19 6.23
N ALA A 38 17.31 -18.07 6.89
CA ALA A 38 18.32 -18.03 7.93
C ALA A 38 17.80 -18.70 9.22
N GLY A 39 18.68 -19.38 9.96
CA GLY A 39 18.35 -19.94 11.26
C GLY A 39 17.89 -18.87 12.25
N ARG A 40 17.03 -19.26 13.22
CA ARG A 40 16.40 -18.32 14.17
C ARG A 40 17.41 -17.51 14.99
N GLU A 41 18.54 -18.11 15.35
CA GLU A 41 19.62 -17.41 16.07
C GLU A 41 20.23 -16.29 15.23
N ARG A 42 20.49 -16.55 13.94
CA ARG A 42 21.04 -15.55 13.02
C ARG A 42 20.04 -14.42 12.75
N VAL A 43 18.76 -14.73 12.64
CA VAL A 43 17.71 -13.71 12.53
C VAL A 43 17.66 -12.84 13.78
N ARG A 44 17.65 -13.44 14.97
CA ARG A 44 17.64 -12.71 16.25
C ARG A 44 18.88 -11.83 16.44
N ALA A 45 20.05 -12.32 16.04
CA ALA A 45 21.31 -11.58 16.14
C ALA A 45 21.35 -10.33 15.23
N ALA A 46 20.65 -10.37 14.09
CA ALA A 46 20.59 -9.24 13.14
C ALA A 46 19.40 -8.31 13.39
N ALA A 47 18.35 -8.79 14.07
CA ALA A 47 17.12 -8.06 14.28
C ALA A 47 17.24 -6.95 15.35
N PRO A 48 16.60 -5.78 15.15
CA PRO A 48 16.35 -4.84 16.23
C PRO A 48 15.33 -5.38 17.24
N LEU A 49 15.35 -4.79 18.44
CA LEU A 49 14.29 -4.99 19.44
C LEU A 49 13.00 -4.31 18.96
N VAL A 50 11.92 -5.06 18.80
CA VAL A 50 10.61 -4.50 18.43
C VAL A 50 9.72 -4.40 19.67
N ARG A 51 9.16 -3.21 19.91
CA ARG A 51 8.22 -2.93 20.99
C ARG A 51 6.90 -2.42 20.43
N THR A 52 5.80 -2.78 21.10
CA THR A 52 4.45 -2.31 20.79
C THR A 52 3.99 -1.32 21.86
N VAL A 53 3.14 -0.37 21.49
CA VAL A 53 2.45 0.50 22.46
C VAL A 53 1.22 -0.22 23.01
N GLY A 54 1.03 -0.24 24.33
CA GLY A 54 -0.20 -0.73 24.96
C GLY A 54 -1.23 0.38 25.21
N ASP A 55 -2.46 0.02 25.54
CA ASP A 55 -3.55 0.99 25.82
C ASP A 55 -3.22 1.96 26.97
N GLN A 56 -2.30 1.59 27.86
CA GLN A 56 -1.87 2.43 28.98
C GLN A 56 -0.70 3.39 28.65
N ASP A 57 -0.16 3.36 27.42
CA ASP A 57 0.96 4.20 27.00
C ASP A 57 0.54 5.63 26.57
N LEU A 58 -0.44 6.22 27.26
CA LEU A 58 -0.85 7.60 27.04
C LEU A 58 0.32 8.55 27.31
N ALA A 59 0.51 9.52 26.41
CA ALA A 59 1.53 10.56 26.51
C ALA A 59 1.32 11.38 27.79
N ARG A 60 2.20 11.20 28.78
CA ARG A 60 2.19 11.97 30.04
C ARG A 60 2.86 13.34 29.88
N ASP A 61 3.77 13.46 28.91
CA ASP A 61 4.57 14.65 28.60
C ASP A 61 3.85 15.57 27.60
N GLU A 62 3.89 16.89 27.82
CA GLU A 62 3.30 17.91 26.96
C GLU A 62 3.93 17.94 25.56
N ALA A 63 5.25 17.76 25.47
CA ALA A 63 5.96 17.72 24.19
C ALA A 63 5.59 16.46 23.37
N ALA A 64 5.39 15.32 24.04
CA ALA A 64 4.89 14.10 23.42
C ALA A 64 3.45 14.26 22.91
N ARG A 65 2.59 14.98 23.67
CA ARG A 65 1.24 15.35 23.24
C ARG A 65 1.25 16.29 22.03
N ALA A 66 2.19 17.24 21.98
CA ALA A 66 2.34 18.14 20.83
C ALA A 66 2.77 17.38 19.56
N ALA A 67 3.68 16.42 19.69
CA ALA A 67 4.14 15.56 18.60
C ALA A 67 3.19 14.40 18.23
N ARG A 68 2.09 14.21 18.97
CA ARG A 68 1.18 13.06 18.87
C ARG A 68 1.89 11.69 19.01
N LEU A 69 2.94 11.63 19.83
CA LEU A 69 3.66 10.38 20.07
C LEU A 69 3.22 9.75 21.40
N PRO A 70 2.92 8.44 21.43
CA PRO A 70 2.80 7.69 22.69
C PRO A 70 4.09 7.81 23.52
N SER A 71 3.98 7.65 24.84
CA SER A 71 5.12 7.83 25.76
C SER A 71 6.34 6.97 25.36
N LEU A 72 6.10 5.72 24.97
CA LEU A 72 7.14 4.80 24.52
C LEU A 72 7.85 5.27 23.23
N ALA A 73 7.08 5.77 22.26
CA ALA A 73 7.64 6.27 20.99
C ALA A 73 8.50 7.53 21.23
N TRP A 74 8.03 8.43 22.11
CA TRP A 74 8.78 9.62 22.52
C TRP A 74 10.11 9.28 23.19
N GLN A 75 10.08 8.39 24.19
CA GLN A 75 11.28 7.96 24.91
C GLN A 75 12.28 7.29 23.97
N THR A 76 11.80 6.41 23.08
CA THR A 76 12.65 5.71 22.11
C THR A 76 13.29 6.69 21.12
N ALA A 77 12.55 7.70 20.66
CA ALA A 77 13.10 8.74 19.79
C ALA A 77 14.20 9.53 20.50
N ARG A 78 13.94 10.00 21.73
CA ARG A 78 14.90 10.80 22.50
C ARG A 78 16.19 10.03 22.78
N GLU A 79 16.08 8.74 23.10
CA GLU A 79 17.22 7.88 23.34
C GLU A 79 17.98 7.55 22.04
N GLY A 80 17.27 7.20 20.96
CA GLY A 80 17.88 6.91 19.66
C GLY A 80 18.67 8.10 19.12
N LEU A 81 18.15 9.33 19.29
CA LEU A 81 18.81 10.57 18.86
C LEU A 81 20.11 10.88 19.61
N ARG A 82 20.41 10.22 20.72
CA ARG A 82 21.74 10.31 21.36
C ARG A 82 22.81 9.52 20.61
N HIS A 83 22.39 8.54 19.80
CA HIS A 83 23.27 7.51 19.22
C HIS A 83 23.24 7.45 17.68
N GLY A 84 22.35 8.20 17.02
CA GLY A 84 22.27 8.25 15.57
C GLY A 84 20.91 8.72 15.04
N PRO A 85 20.65 8.52 13.75
CA PRO A 85 19.39 8.92 13.14
C PRO A 85 18.24 8.03 13.61
N VAL A 86 17.05 8.63 13.70
CA VAL A 86 15.80 7.96 14.02
C VAL A 86 14.85 8.04 12.84
N LEU A 87 14.45 6.89 12.31
CA LEU A 87 13.46 6.80 11.25
C LEU A 87 12.06 7.00 11.82
N VAL A 88 11.24 7.80 11.18
CA VAL A 88 9.81 7.94 11.49
C VAL A 88 9.01 7.61 10.23
N GLN A 89 8.53 6.38 10.14
CA GLN A 89 7.67 5.95 9.04
C GLN A 89 6.23 6.38 9.32
N VAL A 90 5.64 7.14 8.41
CA VAL A 90 4.25 7.60 8.47
C VAL A 90 3.53 7.31 7.17
N PRO A 91 2.24 6.92 7.21
CA PRO A 91 1.47 6.67 5.99
C PRO A 91 1.43 7.93 5.09
N ARG A 92 1.28 7.69 3.78
CA ARG A 92 1.32 8.74 2.75
C ARG A 92 0.26 9.82 3.01
N ARG A 93 0.54 11.04 2.52
CA ARG A 93 -0.43 12.14 2.45
C ARG A 93 -1.66 11.68 1.65
N GLY A 94 -2.86 12.01 2.12
CA GLY A 94 -4.11 11.66 1.44
C GLY A 94 -4.65 10.27 1.76
N TYR A 95 -4.12 9.61 2.79
CA TYR A 95 -4.66 8.35 3.31
C TYR A 95 -5.94 8.60 4.13
N VAL A 96 -6.95 9.15 3.45
CA VAL A 96 -8.31 9.51 3.90
C VAL A 96 -8.36 10.46 5.12
N PRO A 97 -9.10 11.59 5.06
CA PRO A 97 -9.42 12.35 6.27
C PRO A 97 -10.26 11.45 7.19
N ARG A 98 -9.61 10.85 8.18
CA ARG A 98 -10.29 10.04 9.18
C ARG A 98 -10.57 10.88 10.41
N MET A 99 -11.72 10.63 11.01
CA MET A 99 -12.17 11.41 12.16
C MET A 99 -11.62 10.78 13.44
N ALA A 100 -11.26 11.62 14.40
CA ALA A 100 -10.87 11.22 15.74
C ALA A 100 -11.56 12.12 16.77
N CYS A 101 -11.64 11.67 18.02
CA CYS A 101 -12.15 12.48 19.11
C CYS A 101 -11.32 13.79 19.22
N ALA A 102 -11.99 14.93 19.27
CA ALA A 102 -11.32 16.21 19.50
C ALA A 102 -10.73 16.31 20.91
N THR A 103 -11.28 15.56 21.88
CA THR A 103 -10.87 15.57 23.30
C THR A 103 -9.72 14.60 23.56
N CYS A 104 -9.94 13.29 23.45
CA CYS A 104 -8.95 12.27 23.82
C CYS A 104 -8.12 11.74 22.65
N ARG A 105 -8.44 12.14 21.41
CA ARG A 105 -7.78 11.70 20.16
C ARG A 105 -7.94 10.22 19.80
N ALA A 106 -8.85 9.49 20.47
CA ALA A 106 -9.21 8.13 20.05
C ALA A 106 -9.79 8.13 18.62
N PRO A 107 -9.44 7.15 17.75
CA PRO A 107 -10.00 7.04 16.41
C PRO A 107 -11.53 6.88 16.42
N ALA A 108 -12.23 7.57 15.53
CA ALA A 108 -13.69 7.44 15.40
C ALA A 108 -14.05 6.21 14.57
N ARG A 109 -14.83 5.30 15.19
CA ARG A 109 -15.25 4.02 14.60
C ARG A 109 -16.78 3.96 14.47
N CYS A 110 -17.24 3.29 13.41
CA CYS A 110 -18.65 3.02 13.15
C CYS A 110 -19.21 2.04 14.17
N VAL A 111 -20.36 2.37 14.76
CA VAL A 111 -21.01 1.52 15.77
C VAL A 111 -21.45 0.15 15.21
N HIS A 112 -21.69 0.06 13.90
CA HIS A 112 -22.20 -1.16 13.27
C HIS A 112 -21.11 -2.16 12.88
N CYS A 113 -19.96 -1.70 12.38
CA CYS A 113 -18.92 -2.59 11.84
C CYS A 113 -17.52 -2.33 12.40
N SER A 114 -17.39 -1.41 13.36
CA SER A 114 -16.11 -0.92 13.88
C SER A 114 -15.18 -0.30 12.83
N GLY A 115 -15.70 -0.10 11.62
CA GLY A 115 -15.00 0.49 10.49
C GLY A 115 -14.69 1.97 10.73
N PRO A 116 -13.63 2.48 10.12
CA PRO A 116 -13.22 3.85 10.31
C PRO A 116 -14.22 4.86 9.71
N LEU A 117 -14.44 5.96 10.43
CA LEU A 117 -15.31 7.05 9.97
C LEU A 117 -14.53 8.12 9.19
N GLN A 118 -15.15 8.64 8.14
CA GLN A 118 -14.67 9.74 7.30
C GLN A 118 -15.74 10.81 7.17
N ALA A 119 -15.33 12.07 7.04
CA ALA A 119 -16.22 13.19 6.79
C ALA A 119 -16.06 13.67 5.34
N GLN A 120 -17.16 13.77 4.59
CA GLN A 120 -17.18 14.36 3.24
C GLN A 120 -17.68 15.81 3.23
N GLY A 121 -18.10 16.33 4.39
CA GLY A 121 -18.52 17.70 4.65
C GLY A 121 -18.59 17.95 6.17
N ALA A 122 -19.07 19.12 6.60
CA ALA A 122 -19.16 19.45 8.03
C ALA A 122 -20.04 18.45 8.82
N ASP A 123 -21.10 17.92 8.19
CA ASP A 123 -22.11 17.07 8.84
C ASP A 123 -22.34 15.71 8.13
N ASP A 124 -21.51 15.35 7.12
CA ASP A 124 -21.64 14.06 6.41
C ASP A 124 -20.55 13.08 6.86
N LEU A 125 -20.78 12.46 8.02
CA LEU A 125 -19.93 11.43 8.61
C LEU A 125 -20.39 10.05 8.12
N ARG A 126 -19.51 9.29 7.49
CA ARG A 126 -19.82 7.96 6.94
C ARG A 126 -18.75 6.94 7.30
N CYS A 127 -19.17 5.70 7.44
CA CYS A 127 -18.26 4.58 7.51
C CYS A 127 -17.62 4.32 6.14
N ASP A 128 -16.30 4.22 6.12
CA ASP A 128 -15.51 3.91 4.91
C ASP A 128 -15.69 2.46 4.44
N TRP A 129 -16.10 1.56 5.32
CA TRP A 129 -16.28 0.14 4.99
C TRP A 129 -17.70 -0.19 4.52
N CYS A 130 -18.71 0.17 5.30
CA CYS A 130 -20.10 -0.18 5.01
C CYS A 130 -20.90 0.95 4.36
N GLY A 131 -20.33 2.14 4.19
CA GLY A 131 -20.99 3.30 3.59
C GLY A 131 -22.11 3.93 4.43
N ARG A 132 -22.45 3.35 5.58
CA ARG A 132 -23.50 3.84 6.48
C ARG A 132 -23.15 5.22 7.02
N ALA A 133 -24.11 6.14 6.98
CA ALA A 133 -24.00 7.43 7.64
C ALA A 133 -24.02 7.24 9.16
N GLU A 134 -23.17 7.98 9.86
CA GLU A 134 -23.06 7.98 11.32
C GLU A 134 -23.54 9.32 11.85
N SER A 135 -24.74 9.33 12.44
CA SER A 135 -25.34 10.51 13.06
C SER A 135 -25.29 10.36 14.59
N GLY A 136 -24.54 11.24 15.27
CA GLY A 136 -24.46 11.22 16.73
C GLY A 136 -23.36 10.34 17.31
N TRP A 137 -22.20 10.29 16.64
CA TRP A 137 -21.02 9.60 17.18
C TRP A 137 -20.63 10.16 18.57
N HIS A 138 -20.38 9.25 19.51
CA HIS A 138 -19.78 9.55 20.81
C HIS A 138 -18.51 8.74 20.99
N CYS A 139 -17.49 9.35 21.58
CA CYS A 139 -16.23 8.67 21.84
C CYS A 139 -16.41 7.57 22.89
N PRO A 140 -16.09 6.30 22.59
CA PRO A 140 -16.20 5.23 23.58
C PRO A 140 -15.23 5.39 24.75
N GLU A 141 -14.11 6.11 24.55
CA GLU A 141 -13.08 6.30 25.57
C GLU A 141 -13.37 7.43 26.55
N CYS A 142 -14.03 8.51 26.10
CA CYS A 142 -14.19 9.72 26.93
C CYS A 142 -15.58 10.38 26.87
N GLY A 143 -16.54 9.79 26.14
CA GLY A 143 -17.89 10.35 25.95
C GLY A 143 -17.97 11.63 25.11
N GLY A 144 -16.83 12.13 24.59
CA GLY A 144 -16.80 13.35 23.79
C GLY A 144 -17.47 13.16 22.43
N PHE A 145 -18.28 14.14 22.00
CA PHE A 145 -19.01 14.12 20.72
C PHE A 145 -18.33 14.92 19.60
N ARG A 146 -17.38 15.78 19.96
CA ARG A 146 -16.65 16.59 18.96
C ARG A 146 -15.63 15.73 18.21
N LEU A 147 -15.72 15.76 16.90
CA LEU A 147 -14.77 15.13 16.01
C LEU A 147 -13.79 16.16 15.44
N ARG A 148 -12.58 15.69 15.14
CA ARG A 148 -11.59 16.44 14.37
C ARG A 148 -11.11 15.61 13.21
N ALA A 149 -10.89 16.26 12.07
CA ALA A 149 -10.16 15.65 10.98
C ALA A 149 -8.72 15.35 11.45
N GLN A 150 -8.35 14.08 11.41
CA GLN A 150 -6.97 13.67 11.62
C GLN A 150 -6.29 13.65 10.26
N VAL A 151 -5.73 14.80 9.86
CA VAL A 151 -4.83 14.84 8.71
C VAL A 151 -3.48 14.29 9.16
N VAL A 152 -3.26 13.00 8.93
CA VAL A 152 -1.96 12.34 9.08
C VAL A 152 -1.21 12.49 7.77
N GLY A 153 0.04 12.97 7.83
CA GLY A 153 0.89 13.02 6.66
C GLY A 153 2.30 13.47 7.00
N ALA A 154 3.27 12.97 6.23
CA ALA A 154 4.70 13.20 6.42
C ALA A 154 5.08 14.66 6.70
N ARG A 155 4.54 15.62 5.93
CA ARG A 155 4.83 17.05 6.12
C ARG A 155 4.41 17.58 7.49
N ARG A 156 3.17 17.29 7.92
CA ARG A 156 2.66 17.75 9.21
C ARG A 156 3.38 17.06 10.38
N THR A 157 3.66 15.77 10.24
CA THR A 157 4.44 15.05 11.26
C THR A 157 5.85 15.63 11.36
N ALA A 158 6.50 15.96 10.23
CA ALA A 158 7.81 16.62 10.23
C ALA A 158 7.76 18.00 10.92
N GLU A 159 6.76 18.83 10.63
CA GLU A 159 6.57 20.14 11.29
C GLU A 159 6.37 20.03 12.80
N GLU A 160 5.63 19.03 13.26
CA GLU A 160 5.37 18.82 14.68
C GLU A 160 6.57 18.21 15.40
N LEU A 161 7.28 17.28 14.75
CA LEU A 161 8.54 16.75 15.26
C LEU A 161 9.62 17.82 15.32
N GLY A 162 9.72 18.70 14.33
CA GLY A 162 10.67 19.82 14.35
C GLY A 162 10.41 20.78 15.52
N ARG A 163 9.14 21.01 15.88
CA ARG A 163 8.77 21.78 17.07
C ARG A 163 9.09 21.05 18.38
N ALA A 164 8.90 19.74 18.41
CA ALA A 164 9.13 18.94 19.62
C ALA A 164 10.63 18.63 19.85
N PHE A 165 11.45 18.64 18.80
CA PHE A 165 12.90 18.42 18.84
C PHE A 165 13.65 19.58 18.16
N PRO A 166 13.64 20.80 18.74
CA PRO A 166 14.13 22.01 18.06
C PRO A 166 15.62 21.99 17.72
N ALA A 167 16.43 21.20 18.44
CA ALA A 167 17.86 21.07 18.21
C ALA A 167 18.25 19.92 17.25
N VAL A 168 17.27 19.24 16.65
CA VAL A 168 17.50 18.03 15.85
C VAL A 168 17.09 18.29 14.41
N PRO A 169 17.99 18.07 13.42
CA PRO A 169 17.64 18.19 12.02
C PRO A 169 16.50 17.23 11.65
N VAL A 170 15.47 17.76 10.97
CA VAL A 170 14.37 16.96 10.42
C VAL A 170 14.53 16.86 8.90
N ARG A 171 14.63 15.64 8.40
CA ARG A 171 14.70 15.31 6.97
C ARG A 171 13.42 14.61 6.55
N THR A 172 12.90 14.93 5.37
CA THR A 172 11.70 14.30 4.81
C THR A 172 12.08 13.48 3.57
N SER A 173 11.53 12.28 3.45
CA SER A 173 11.68 11.43 2.26
C SER A 173 10.32 10.84 1.85
N GLY A 174 9.89 11.08 0.62
CA GLY A 174 8.54 10.73 0.20
C GLY A 174 8.26 11.03 -1.26
N HIS A 175 6.99 11.29 -1.57
CA HIS A 175 6.53 11.41 -2.96
C HIS A 175 7.20 12.54 -3.74
N GLU A 176 7.46 13.68 -3.10
CA GLU A 176 8.07 14.86 -3.74
C GLU A 176 9.56 14.65 -4.01
N HIS A 177 10.26 14.01 -3.06
CA HIS A 177 11.68 13.73 -3.15
C HIS A 177 12.01 12.52 -2.29
N VAL A 178 12.65 11.52 -2.89
CA VAL A 178 13.15 10.33 -2.18
C VAL A 178 14.64 10.51 -1.95
N LEU A 179 15.05 10.44 -0.70
CA LEU A 179 16.45 10.41 -0.32
C LEU A 179 16.97 8.97 -0.49
N ASP A 180 18.16 8.81 -1.08
CA ASP A 180 18.80 7.49 -1.18
C ASP A 180 19.52 7.12 0.13
N THR A 181 20.27 8.07 0.70
CA THR A 181 21.02 7.88 1.94
C THR A 181 20.89 9.05 2.91
N VAL A 182 21.20 8.79 4.18
CA VAL A 182 21.35 9.82 5.23
C VAL A 182 22.60 9.57 6.07
N PRO A 183 23.27 10.63 6.58
CA PRO A 183 24.43 10.47 7.45
C PRO A 183 24.08 9.72 8.75
N GLY A 184 25.09 9.12 9.38
CA GLY A 184 24.96 8.44 10.68
C GLY A 184 24.78 9.39 11.89
N ALA A 185 24.71 10.70 11.65
CA ALA A 185 24.52 11.72 12.67
C ALA A 185 23.06 11.79 13.19
N PRO A 186 22.83 12.27 14.43
CA PRO A 186 21.50 12.50 14.97
C PRO A 186 20.62 13.36 14.06
N ALA A 187 19.52 12.77 13.60
CA ALA A 187 18.49 13.42 12.79
C ALA A 187 17.18 12.64 12.88
N LEU A 188 16.06 13.32 12.71
CA LEU A 188 14.76 12.70 12.50
C LEU A 188 14.52 12.56 11.00
N VAL A 189 14.28 11.34 10.54
CA VAL A 189 14.05 11.05 9.12
C VAL A 189 12.59 10.63 8.94
N VAL A 190 11.74 11.57 8.52
CA VAL A 190 10.31 11.32 8.33
C VAL A 190 10.07 10.79 6.93
N SER A 191 9.69 9.51 6.82
CA SER A 191 9.55 8.82 5.54
C SER A 191 8.17 8.24 5.33
N THR A 192 7.69 8.23 4.08
CA THR A 192 6.54 7.40 3.71
C THR A 192 6.98 5.98 3.36
N PRO A 193 6.14 4.95 3.61
CA PRO A 193 6.50 3.56 3.29
C PRO A 193 7.05 3.37 1.86
N GLY A 194 8.26 2.82 1.77
CA GLY A 194 8.99 2.56 0.53
C GLY A 194 9.87 3.73 0.04
N ALA A 195 10.00 4.79 0.84
CA ALA A 195 10.90 5.92 0.58
C ALA A 195 11.91 6.12 1.72
N GLU A 196 12.16 5.10 2.54
CA GLU A 196 13.13 5.16 3.62
C GLU A 196 14.56 5.17 3.06
N PRO A 197 15.37 6.22 3.31
CA PRO A 197 16.77 6.22 2.92
C PRO A 197 17.57 5.23 3.78
N VAL A 198 18.70 4.75 3.25
CA VAL A 198 19.67 3.98 4.03
C VAL A 198 20.52 4.91 4.88
N ALA A 199 20.56 4.68 6.19
CA ALA A 199 21.44 5.42 7.10
C ALA A 199 22.84 4.81 7.15
N GLU A 200 23.88 5.64 7.11
CA GLU A 200 25.25 5.19 7.39
C GLU A 200 25.33 4.58 8.80
N GLY A 201 25.76 3.31 8.88
CA GLY A 201 25.78 2.55 10.13
C GLY A 201 24.39 2.14 10.67
N GLY A 202 23.32 2.32 9.89
CA GLY A 202 21.95 1.98 10.27
C GLY A 202 21.31 2.96 11.25
N TYR A 203 19.98 2.92 11.33
CA TYR A 203 19.22 3.76 12.26
C TYR A 203 19.38 3.27 13.70
N ALA A 204 19.49 4.20 14.65
CA ALA A 204 19.48 3.90 16.08
C ALA A 204 18.08 3.46 16.54
N ALA A 205 17.03 4.04 15.96
CA ALA A 205 15.67 3.61 16.19
C ALA A 205 14.74 3.85 14.99
N ALA A 206 13.60 3.16 14.96
CA ALA A 206 12.49 3.49 14.06
C ALA A 206 11.15 3.58 14.79
N LEU A 207 10.35 4.57 14.42
CA LEU A 207 8.96 4.72 14.85
C LEU A 207 8.06 4.43 13.65
N LEU A 208 7.26 3.38 13.74
CA LEU A 208 6.27 3.00 12.73
C LEU A 208 4.91 3.53 13.21
N LEU A 209 4.58 4.74 12.78
CA LEU A 209 3.41 5.48 13.26
C LEU A 209 2.17 5.16 12.44
N ASP A 210 1.01 5.40 13.05
CA ASP A 210 -0.31 5.29 12.43
C ASP A 210 -0.53 3.93 11.75
N GLY A 211 -0.09 2.85 12.39
CA GLY A 211 -0.23 1.50 11.84
C GLY A 211 -1.68 1.09 11.58
N TRP A 212 -2.62 1.68 12.34
CA TRP A 212 -4.05 1.57 12.10
C TRP A 212 -4.44 1.98 10.67
N ALA A 213 -3.79 2.97 10.06
CA ALA A 213 -4.09 3.42 8.70
C ALA A 213 -3.75 2.32 7.71
N MET A 214 -2.59 1.68 7.87
CA MET A 214 -2.14 0.61 6.99
C MET A 214 -3.01 -0.64 7.12
N LEU A 215 -3.39 -0.98 8.35
CA LEU A 215 -4.15 -2.20 8.68
C LEU A 215 -5.66 -2.08 8.42
N SER A 216 -6.24 -0.89 8.50
CA SER A 216 -7.70 -0.71 8.38
C SER A 216 -8.16 -0.47 6.93
N ARG A 217 -7.30 -0.72 5.93
CA ARG A 217 -7.71 -0.66 4.52
C ARG A 217 -8.73 -1.77 4.25
N PRO A 218 -9.79 -1.49 3.49
CA PRO A 218 -10.68 -2.53 2.97
C PRO A 218 -9.98 -3.27 1.79
N ASP A 219 -8.86 -3.92 2.08
CA ASP A 219 -8.02 -4.63 1.12
C ASP A 219 -7.57 -5.94 1.76
N LEU A 220 -7.79 -7.07 1.07
CA LEU A 220 -7.40 -8.40 1.55
C LEU A 220 -5.91 -8.47 1.91
N ARG A 221 -5.07 -7.65 1.27
CA ARG A 221 -3.62 -7.59 1.52
C ARG A 221 -3.22 -6.54 2.54
N ALA A 222 -4.15 -5.90 3.26
CA ALA A 222 -3.81 -4.82 4.19
C ALA A 222 -2.78 -5.26 5.24
N GLY A 223 -3.00 -6.41 5.89
CA GLY A 223 -2.08 -6.99 6.88
C GLY A 223 -0.72 -7.36 6.27
N GLU A 224 -0.74 -8.06 5.14
CA GLU A 224 0.46 -8.47 4.37
C GLU A 224 1.30 -7.25 3.94
N ASP A 225 0.66 -6.23 3.38
CA ASP A 225 1.28 -4.98 2.96
C ASP A 225 1.87 -4.22 4.15
N ALA A 226 1.16 -4.19 5.28
CA ALA A 226 1.61 -3.53 6.49
C ALA A 226 2.87 -4.19 7.03
N LEU A 227 2.84 -5.51 7.22
CA LEU A 227 3.99 -6.27 7.69
C LEU A 227 5.19 -6.13 6.74
N ARG A 228 4.98 -6.19 5.41
CA ARG A 228 6.07 -5.99 4.45
C ARG A 228 6.77 -4.64 4.64
N ARG A 229 5.98 -3.56 4.74
CA ARG A 229 6.51 -2.20 4.87
C ARG A 229 7.21 -1.98 6.21
N TRP A 230 6.66 -2.53 7.29
CA TRP A 230 7.24 -2.45 8.62
C TRP A 230 8.54 -3.25 8.74
N THR A 231 8.56 -4.47 8.21
CA THR A 231 9.77 -5.30 8.24
C THR A 231 10.88 -4.70 7.37
N GLY A 232 10.53 -4.10 6.23
CA GLY A 232 11.47 -3.36 5.39
C GLY A 232 12.10 -2.16 6.11
N ALA A 233 11.31 -1.37 6.82
CA ALA A 233 11.83 -0.26 7.62
C ALA A 233 12.64 -0.75 8.84
N ALA A 234 12.17 -1.80 9.52
CA ALA A 234 12.85 -2.38 10.67
C ALA A 234 14.22 -2.99 10.28
N ALA A 235 14.37 -3.50 9.06
CA ALA A 235 15.64 -4.01 8.55
C ALA A 235 16.71 -2.92 8.33
N LEU A 236 16.33 -1.64 8.31
CA LEU A 236 17.28 -0.52 8.25
C LEU A 236 17.81 -0.11 9.63
N VAL A 237 17.23 -0.63 10.70
CA VAL A 237 17.60 -0.34 12.09
C VAL A 237 18.71 -1.30 12.51
N ARG A 238 19.63 -0.80 13.34
CA ARG A 238 20.73 -1.60 13.89
C ARG A 238 20.20 -2.83 14.63
N PRO A 239 21.02 -3.89 14.78
CA PRO A 239 20.65 -5.02 15.63
C PRO A 239 20.41 -4.61 17.10
N GLN A 240 19.66 -5.43 17.83
CA GLN A 240 19.40 -5.22 19.26
C GLN A 240 20.70 -5.13 20.08
N SER A 241 21.72 -5.93 19.73
CA SER A 241 23.04 -5.91 20.39
C SER A 241 23.78 -4.58 20.24
N ALA A 242 23.41 -3.77 19.23
CA ALA A 242 23.90 -2.42 18.99
C ALA A 242 22.89 -1.34 19.43
N GLY A 243 21.91 -1.69 20.26
CA GLY A 243 20.89 -0.78 20.80
C GLY A 243 19.72 -0.45 19.87
N GLY A 244 19.65 -1.09 18.70
CA GLY A 244 18.61 -0.78 17.71
C GLY A 244 17.20 -1.17 18.19
N THR A 245 16.29 -0.20 18.17
CA THR A 245 14.92 -0.36 18.68
C THR A 245 13.87 0.13 17.68
N VAL A 246 12.82 -0.66 17.49
CA VAL A 246 11.65 -0.32 16.66
C VAL A 246 10.43 -0.21 17.55
N VAL A 247 9.67 0.87 17.43
CA VAL A 247 8.36 1.01 18.06
C VAL A 247 7.29 0.99 16.98
N VAL A 248 6.33 0.07 17.10
CA VAL A 248 5.15 0.03 16.23
C VAL A 248 3.92 0.53 16.96
N VAL A 249 3.28 1.56 16.39
CA VAL A 249 2.07 2.19 16.93
C VAL A 249 0.86 1.62 16.19
N ALA A 250 0.40 0.47 16.66
CA ALA A 250 -0.74 -0.29 16.16
C ALA A 250 -1.32 -1.16 17.28
N GLU A 251 -2.53 -1.70 17.09
CA GLU A 251 -3.15 -2.67 18.01
C GLU A 251 -2.21 -3.88 18.24
N PRO A 252 -1.69 -4.06 19.46
CA PRO A 252 -0.67 -5.07 19.75
C PRO A 252 -1.09 -6.49 19.45
N THR A 253 -2.39 -6.80 19.59
CA THR A 253 -2.91 -8.16 19.42
C THR A 253 -3.01 -8.60 17.95
N LEU A 254 -2.93 -7.68 16.99
CA LEU A 254 -3.05 -8.01 15.57
C LEU A 254 -1.89 -8.87 15.06
N ARG A 255 -2.21 -9.87 14.23
CA ARG A 255 -1.23 -10.82 13.68
C ARG A 255 -0.03 -10.16 12.98
N PRO A 256 -0.18 -9.12 12.13
CA PRO A 256 0.97 -8.44 11.53
C PRO A 256 1.91 -7.83 12.57
N VAL A 257 1.38 -7.31 13.68
CA VAL A 257 2.17 -6.72 14.76
C VAL A 257 2.95 -7.82 15.50
N GLN A 258 2.28 -8.91 15.86
CA GLN A 258 2.92 -10.07 16.49
C GLN A 258 4.00 -10.71 15.61
N ALA A 259 3.76 -10.76 14.30
CA ALA A 259 4.74 -11.26 13.33
C ALA A 259 5.99 -10.36 13.26
N LEU A 260 5.83 -9.04 13.28
CA LEU A 260 6.94 -8.10 13.34
C LEU A 260 7.73 -8.27 14.65
N VAL A 261 7.04 -8.35 15.79
CA VAL A 261 7.68 -8.54 17.11
C VAL A 261 8.53 -9.80 17.16
N ARG A 262 8.03 -10.90 16.58
CA ARG A 262 8.71 -12.21 16.59
C ARG A 262 9.72 -12.39 15.46
N TRP A 263 9.86 -11.40 14.57
CA TRP A 263 10.59 -11.52 13.31
C TRP A 263 10.18 -12.80 12.55
N ASP A 264 8.88 -13.01 12.41
CA ASP A 264 8.26 -14.19 11.81
C ASP A 264 7.32 -13.84 10.62
N PRO A 265 7.87 -13.28 9.52
CA PRO A 265 7.07 -12.99 8.34
C PRO A 265 6.61 -14.26 7.60
N VAL A 266 7.37 -15.36 7.71
CA VAL A 266 7.03 -16.64 7.07
C VAL A 266 5.81 -17.26 7.75
N GLY A 267 5.82 -17.38 9.08
CA GLY A 267 4.66 -17.90 9.82
C GLY A 267 3.42 -17.02 9.66
N HIS A 268 3.57 -15.70 9.49
CA HIS A 268 2.45 -14.84 9.10
C HIS A 268 1.86 -15.23 7.74
N ALA A 269 2.71 -15.37 6.71
CA ALA A 269 2.26 -15.69 5.36
C ALA A 269 1.61 -17.09 5.26
N VAL A 270 2.11 -18.09 6.00
CA VAL A 270 1.52 -19.43 6.05
C VAL A 270 0.12 -19.40 6.68
N ARG A 271 -0.06 -18.67 7.79
CA ARG A 271 -1.38 -18.52 8.43
C ARG A 271 -2.37 -17.77 7.53
N GLU A 272 -1.92 -16.69 6.88
CA GLU A 272 -2.74 -15.99 5.90
C GLU A 272 -3.11 -16.88 4.70
N LEU A 273 -2.19 -17.75 4.24
CA LEU A 273 -2.49 -18.70 3.18
C LEU A 273 -3.57 -19.70 3.61
N ALA A 274 -3.47 -20.26 4.81
CA ALA A 274 -4.46 -21.20 5.32
C ALA A 274 -5.87 -20.59 5.38
N GLU A 275 -6.01 -19.38 5.95
CA GLU A 275 -7.31 -18.70 6.05
C GLU A 275 -7.88 -18.32 4.68
N ARG A 276 -7.02 -17.86 3.76
CA ARG A 276 -7.46 -17.59 2.39
C ARG A 276 -7.84 -18.88 1.66
N SER A 277 -7.21 -20.01 1.99
CA SER A 277 -7.56 -21.32 1.44
C SER A 277 -8.96 -21.74 1.87
N GLU A 278 -9.27 -21.62 3.16
CA GLU A 278 -10.59 -21.91 3.72
C GLU A 278 -11.70 -21.04 3.12
N LEU A 279 -11.39 -19.77 2.84
CA LEU A 279 -12.36 -18.80 2.30
C LEU A 279 -12.36 -18.71 0.76
N GLY A 280 -11.56 -19.52 0.06
CA GLY A 280 -11.46 -19.48 -1.39
C GLY A 280 -10.90 -18.16 -1.95
N PHE A 281 -10.09 -17.42 -1.18
CA PHE A 281 -9.48 -16.16 -1.60
C PHE A 281 -8.10 -16.34 -2.27
N PRO A 282 -7.66 -15.40 -3.13
CA PRO A 282 -6.33 -15.48 -3.74
C PRO A 282 -5.21 -15.57 -2.71
N PRO A 283 -4.24 -16.48 -2.88
CA PRO A 283 -3.85 -17.04 -4.17
C PRO A 283 -4.39 -18.44 -4.51
N VAL A 284 -5.23 -19.05 -3.65
CA VAL A 284 -5.82 -20.37 -3.97
C VAL A 284 -6.85 -20.31 -5.08
N SER A 285 -7.51 -19.16 -5.24
CA SER A 285 -8.42 -18.88 -6.34
C SER A 285 -7.84 -17.90 -7.35
N ARG A 286 -8.55 -17.74 -8.47
CA ARG A 286 -8.27 -16.72 -9.48
C ARG A 286 -9.42 -15.74 -9.48
N MET A 287 -9.13 -14.48 -9.22
CA MET A 287 -10.11 -13.40 -9.29
C MET A 287 -9.81 -12.47 -10.47
N ALA A 288 -10.86 -11.94 -11.09
CA ALA A 288 -10.79 -10.88 -12.07
C ALA A 288 -11.85 -9.83 -11.74
N ALA A 289 -11.49 -8.55 -11.89
CA ALA A 289 -12.41 -7.43 -11.71
C ALA A 289 -12.68 -6.76 -13.05
N VAL A 290 -13.95 -6.50 -13.33
CA VAL A 290 -14.43 -5.73 -14.49
C VAL A 290 -15.09 -4.47 -13.96
N SER A 291 -14.73 -3.32 -14.51
CA SER A 291 -15.26 -2.02 -14.08
C SER A 291 -15.51 -1.15 -15.30
N GLY A 292 -16.64 -0.47 -15.32
CA GLY A 292 -17.09 0.38 -16.43
C GLY A 292 -18.48 0.93 -16.16
N PRO A 293 -19.08 1.64 -17.14
CA PRO A 293 -20.49 2.00 -17.10
C PRO A 293 -21.36 0.76 -16.85
N THR A 294 -22.44 0.93 -16.10
CA THR A 294 -23.33 -0.17 -15.67
C THR A 294 -23.77 -1.04 -16.86
N GLU A 295 -24.13 -0.41 -17.97
CA GLU A 295 -24.60 -1.03 -19.19
C GLU A 295 -23.51 -1.88 -19.84
N ALA A 296 -22.28 -1.36 -19.91
CA ALA A 296 -21.14 -2.06 -20.48
C ALA A 296 -20.73 -3.28 -19.64
N VAL A 297 -20.78 -3.18 -18.31
CA VAL A 297 -20.53 -4.31 -17.42
C VAL A 297 -21.62 -5.38 -17.59
N ALA A 298 -22.88 -4.97 -17.68
CA ALA A 298 -23.99 -5.90 -17.89
C ALA A 298 -23.90 -6.63 -19.24
N GLU A 299 -23.50 -5.92 -20.31
CA GLU A 299 -23.27 -6.52 -21.63
C GLU A 299 -22.12 -7.53 -21.60
N PHE A 300 -20.99 -7.17 -20.98
CA PHE A 300 -19.86 -8.08 -20.82
C PHE A 300 -20.25 -9.37 -20.08
N LEU A 301 -21.00 -9.24 -18.97
CA LEU A 301 -21.43 -10.38 -18.18
C LEU A 301 -22.38 -11.33 -18.93
N ARG A 302 -23.18 -10.81 -19.87
CA ARG A 302 -24.03 -11.65 -20.75
C ARG A 302 -23.23 -12.40 -21.82
N ALA A 303 -22.12 -11.83 -22.27
CA ALA A 303 -21.32 -12.38 -23.37
C ALA A 303 -20.21 -13.34 -22.90
N VAL A 304 -19.73 -13.20 -21.67
CA VAL A 304 -18.60 -13.98 -21.16
C VAL A 304 -19.01 -15.42 -20.83
N GLN A 305 -18.24 -16.38 -21.35
CA GLN A 305 -18.35 -17.79 -20.95
C GLN A 305 -17.44 -18.05 -19.76
N LEU A 306 -18.03 -18.26 -18.58
CA LEU A 306 -17.30 -18.58 -17.35
C LEU A 306 -17.31 -20.10 -17.10
N PRO A 307 -16.26 -20.64 -16.47
CA PRO A 307 -16.27 -22.04 -16.06
C PRO A 307 -17.39 -22.29 -15.03
N PRO A 308 -17.94 -23.52 -14.93
CA PRO A 308 -19.07 -23.84 -14.06
C PRO A 308 -18.85 -23.50 -12.58
N GLN A 309 -17.58 -23.46 -12.13
CA GLN A 309 -17.19 -23.18 -10.76
C GLN A 309 -16.93 -21.69 -10.50
N ALA A 310 -17.14 -20.81 -11.48
CA ALA A 310 -16.92 -19.38 -11.31
C ALA A 310 -18.06 -18.74 -10.52
N GLU A 311 -17.70 -17.92 -9.55
CA GLU A 311 -18.63 -17.10 -8.78
C GLU A 311 -18.55 -15.63 -9.26
N ILE A 312 -19.70 -14.99 -9.43
CA ILE A 312 -19.81 -13.57 -9.79
C ILE A 312 -20.19 -12.79 -8.54
N LEU A 313 -19.30 -11.89 -8.12
CA LEU A 313 -19.55 -10.97 -7.00
C LEU A 313 -19.87 -9.57 -7.54
N GLY A 314 -21.00 -8.99 -7.11
CA GLY A 314 -21.45 -7.65 -7.52
C GLY A 314 -22.66 -7.67 -8.48
N PRO A 315 -22.91 -6.58 -9.24
CA PRO A 315 -22.09 -5.37 -9.36
C PRO A 315 -22.12 -4.51 -8.09
N VAL A 316 -21.02 -3.82 -7.82
CA VAL A 316 -20.93 -2.83 -6.74
C VAL A 316 -20.51 -1.46 -7.31
N PRO A 317 -21.04 -0.34 -6.80
CA PRO A 317 -20.56 0.97 -7.17
C PRO A 317 -19.07 1.11 -6.86
N VAL A 318 -18.30 1.61 -7.83
CA VAL A 318 -16.89 1.97 -7.63
C VAL A 318 -16.74 3.49 -7.66
N PRO A 319 -15.91 4.10 -6.78
CA PRO A 319 -15.64 5.52 -6.85
C PRO A 319 -15.10 5.91 -8.23
N ALA A 320 -15.61 7.00 -8.80
CA ALA A 320 -15.15 7.50 -10.10
C ALA A 320 -13.64 7.71 -10.08
N ALA A 321 -12.93 7.16 -11.07
CA ALA A 321 -11.52 7.45 -11.23
C ALA A 321 -11.36 8.95 -11.56
N PRO A 322 -10.31 9.63 -11.05
CA PRO A 322 -10.01 10.98 -11.48
C PRO A 322 -9.85 11.05 -13.01
N PRO A 323 -10.23 12.18 -13.64
CA PRO A 323 -10.46 12.30 -15.08
C PRO A 323 -9.25 11.94 -15.98
N ASP A 324 -8.03 11.90 -15.42
CA ASP A 324 -6.80 11.60 -16.16
C ASP A 324 -6.45 10.09 -16.30
N ARG A 325 -7.42 9.19 -16.07
CA ARG A 325 -7.20 7.74 -16.30
C ARG A 325 -8.15 7.19 -17.36
N PRO A 326 -7.64 6.62 -18.47
CA PRO A 326 -8.50 6.00 -19.48
C PRO A 326 -9.30 4.86 -18.84
N ALA A 327 -10.63 4.92 -19.03
CA ALA A 327 -11.57 3.88 -18.68
C ALA A 327 -11.26 2.61 -19.50
N GLY A 328 -11.24 1.44 -18.84
CA GLY A 328 -10.97 0.16 -19.50
C GLY A 328 -9.69 -0.56 -19.08
N ARG A 329 -9.12 -0.27 -17.89
CA ARG A 329 -8.14 -1.20 -17.31
C ARG A 329 -8.88 -2.35 -16.63
N VAL A 330 -8.84 -3.53 -17.24
CA VAL A 330 -8.80 -4.78 -16.46
C VAL A 330 -7.63 -4.61 -15.51
N ARG A 331 -7.90 -4.37 -14.22
CA ARG A 331 -6.85 -4.47 -13.21
C ARG A 331 -6.71 -5.96 -12.95
N PRO A 332 -5.62 -6.63 -13.39
CA PRO A 332 -5.32 -7.90 -12.80
C PRO A 332 -5.08 -7.62 -11.31
N SER A 333 -5.98 -8.08 -10.44
CA SER A 333 -5.52 -8.50 -9.12
C SER A 333 -4.39 -9.49 -9.41
N ARG A 334 -3.20 -9.17 -8.91
CA ARG A 334 -1.92 -9.72 -9.40
C ARG A 334 -2.04 -11.23 -9.65
N ARG A 335 -2.00 -11.59 -10.95
CA ARG A 335 -2.00 -12.97 -11.42
C ARG A 335 -0.83 -13.73 -10.77
N ALA A 336 -1.13 -14.63 -9.84
CA ALA A 336 -0.32 -15.83 -9.66
C ALA A 336 -0.78 -16.82 -10.73
N VAL A 337 0.00 -17.00 -11.79
CA VAL A 337 -0.15 -18.16 -12.67
C VAL A 337 0.84 -19.19 -12.14
N GLY A 338 0.34 -20.16 -11.36
CA GLY A 338 1.02 -21.43 -11.10
C GLY A 338 0.47 -22.50 -12.06
N PRO A 339 1.32 -23.43 -12.56
CA PRO A 339 0.92 -24.43 -13.54
C PRO A 339 0.17 -25.56 -12.83
N GLY A 340 -1.09 -25.79 -13.23
CA GLY A 340 -1.93 -26.84 -12.67
C GLY A 340 -2.99 -27.26 -13.67
N ALA A 341 -2.57 -27.65 -14.88
CA ALA A 341 -3.36 -28.46 -15.79
C ALA A 341 -2.40 -29.10 -16.80
N GLY A 342 -2.38 -30.43 -16.84
CA GLY A 342 -1.61 -31.22 -17.79
C GLY A 342 -2.00 -30.96 -19.27
N PRO A 343 -1.26 -31.56 -20.22
CA PRO A 343 -1.33 -31.20 -21.63
C PRO A 343 -2.59 -31.78 -22.27
N GLY A 344 -3.68 -31.00 -22.28
CA GLY A 344 -4.96 -31.46 -22.81
C GLY A 344 -5.88 -30.33 -23.28
N ALA A 345 -5.36 -29.21 -23.77
CA ALA A 345 -6.18 -28.16 -24.40
C ALA A 345 -5.35 -27.25 -25.32
N ALA A 346 -4.52 -27.84 -26.18
CA ALA A 346 -3.75 -27.11 -27.19
C ALA A 346 -4.18 -27.56 -28.59
N ARG A 347 -5.42 -27.27 -28.99
CA ARG A 347 -5.89 -27.34 -30.39
C ARG A 347 -7.26 -26.67 -30.50
N GLN A 348 -7.27 -25.34 -30.65
CA GLN A 348 -8.30 -24.56 -31.37
C GLN A 348 -8.06 -23.05 -31.18
N ARG A 349 -6.92 -22.55 -31.66
CA ARG A 349 -6.74 -21.11 -31.94
C ARG A 349 -5.90 -20.93 -33.19
N ARG A 350 -6.45 -21.36 -34.32
CA ARG A 350 -6.01 -20.96 -35.67
C ARG A 350 -7.25 -20.91 -36.55
N ARG A 351 -7.91 -19.75 -36.59
CA ARG A 351 -8.80 -19.25 -37.67
C ARG A 351 -9.68 -18.14 -37.09
N ALA A 352 -9.11 -16.96 -36.91
CA ALA A 352 -9.82 -15.68 -36.87
C ALA A 352 -8.78 -14.57 -36.83
N ASP A 353 -7.93 -14.50 -37.86
CA ASP A 353 -7.12 -13.31 -38.08
C ASP A 353 -6.97 -13.09 -39.59
N ARG A 354 -8.00 -12.44 -40.16
CA ARG A 354 -7.99 -11.81 -41.47
C ARG A 354 -8.90 -10.57 -41.41
N ARG A 355 -8.34 -9.47 -40.91
CA ARG A 355 -8.36 -8.06 -41.41
C ARG A 355 -9.73 -7.37 -41.71
N PRO A 356 -9.79 -6.02 -41.84
CA PRO A 356 -8.68 -5.06 -41.96
C PRO A 356 -8.68 -3.86 -40.99
N GLU A 357 -7.48 -3.29 -40.88
CA GLU A 357 -7.11 -2.03 -40.24
C GLU A 357 -7.80 -0.83 -40.91
N VAL A 358 -8.36 0.06 -40.09
CA VAL A 358 -8.77 1.41 -40.50
C VAL A 358 -7.66 2.39 -40.10
N ARG A 359 -7.02 3.01 -41.10
CA ARG A 359 -6.03 4.09 -40.93
C ARG A 359 -6.74 5.40 -40.55
N PRO A 360 -6.22 6.20 -39.60
CA PRO A 360 -6.73 7.54 -39.35
C PRO A 360 -6.21 8.53 -40.40
N GLY A 361 -7.11 9.34 -40.94
CA GLY A 361 -6.85 10.33 -41.98
C GLY A 361 -6.10 11.56 -41.49
N GLY A 362 -5.11 11.98 -42.28
CA GLY A 362 -4.51 13.32 -42.26
C GLY A 362 -5.09 14.21 -43.37
N PRO A 363 -4.84 15.53 -43.32
CA PRO A 363 -5.72 16.56 -43.86
C PRO A 363 -5.56 16.76 -45.38
N HIS A 364 -6.69 16.94 -46.07
CA HIS A 364 -6.72 17.37 -47.46
C HIS A 364 -7.21 18.81 -47.58
N GLY A 365 -6.35 19.65 -48.12
CA GLY A 365 -6.71 20.73 -49.04
C GLY A 365 -5.57 20.89 -50.05
N PRO A 366 -5.76 21.49 -51.25
CA PRO A 366 -6.99 21.98 -51.86
C PRO A 366 -7.24 21.38 -53.27
N ARG A 367 -8.47 21.47 -53.77
CA ARG A 367 -8.75 21.39 -55.22
C ARG A 367 -9.58 22.60 -55.63
N ARG A 368 -8.98 23.47 -56.45
CA ARG A 368 -9.70 24.40 -57.32
C ARG A 368 -9.42 23.97 -58.75
N GLN A 369 -10.46 23.94 -59.59
CA GLN A 369 -10.49 24.66 -60.86
C GLN A 369 -11.79 24.35 -61.63
N HIS A 370 -12.58 25.38 -61.89
CA HIS A 370 -13.25 25.59 -63.17
C HIS A 370 -13.66 27.07 -63.29
N SER A 371 -12.89 27.87 -64.03
CA SER A 371 -13.43 28.93 -64.91
C SER A 371 -12.36 29.30 -65.95
N ARG A 372 -12.67 29.09 -67.23
CA ARG A 372 -12.04 29.70 -68.43
C ARG A 372 -12.44 31.19 -68.51
N PRO A 373 -11.99 31.99 -69.52
CA PRO A 373 -10.77 31.96 -70.34
C PRO A 373 -10.10 33.36 -70.49
N GLY A 374 -8.95 33.46 -71.13
CA GLY A 374 -8.46 34.73 -71.70
C GLY A 374 -6.93 34.78 -71.92
N PRO A 375 -6.43 35.00 -73.15
CA PRO A 375 -5.02 34.84 -73.48
C PRO A 375 -4.26 36.17 -73.43
N ARG A 376 -2.94 36.13 -73.14
CA ARG A 376 -1.84 36.63 -74.01
C ARG A 376 -0.56 36.99 -73.22
N ARG A 377 0.52 36.40 -73.75
CA ARG A 377 1.89 36.90 -73.95
C ARG A 377 2.87 37.06 -72.77
N PRO A 378 4.19 36.83 -73.05
CA PRO A 378 5.28 36.69 -72.07
C PRO A 378 6.21 37.93 -72.17
N PRO A 379 7.52 37.84 -71.84
CA PRO A 379 8.22 37.33 -70.65
C PRO A 379 8.98 38.48 -69.96
N ASP A 380 9.80 38.16 -68.97
CA ASP A 380 11.16 38.70 -68.71
C ASP A 380 11.40 38.91 -67.20
N ILE A 381 12.28 38.09 -66.62
CA ILE A 381 13.68 38.40 -66.25
C ILE A 381 13.74 39.41 -65.09
N GLY A 382 14.30 38.94 -63.97
CA GLY A 382 14.64 39.73 -62.79
C GLY A 382 14.92 38.83 -61.61
#